data_AF-A0A7W1FZ71-F1
#
_entry.id   AF-A0A7W1FZ71-F1
#
_cell.length_a   1.000
_cell.length_b   1.000
_cell.length_c   1.000
_cell.angle_alpha   90.00
_cell.angle_beta   90.00
_cell.angle_gamma   90.00
#
_symmetry.space_group_name_H-M   'P 1'
#
loop_
_entity.id
_entity.type
_entity.pdbx_description
1 polymer ?
#
loop_
_entity_poly.entity_id
_entity_poly.type
_entity_poly.pdbx_seq_one_letter_code
_entity_poly.pdbx_strand_id
1 'polypeptide(L)'
;TVVDVYKRLINKNASDKTYLFASRGITIAWGIFCVIVALYASKLGNLIEAVNILGSLFYGTILGVFVVAFYLKRVGGTAVFYAAILAEAFIVIAWIIDLTAFLWLNVIGCLLVMLFALVFQRVIRTNKG
;
A
#
# COMPACT_ATOMS: atom_id res chain seq x y z
N THR A 1 1.00 -7.42 -10.63
CA THR A 1 0.22 -8.31 -9.74
C THR A 1 0.43 -9.79 -10.03
N VAL A 2 0.23 -10.33 -11.25
CA VAL A 2 0.50 -11.78 -11.52
C VAL A 2 2.00 -12.09 -11.66
N VAL A 3 2.77 -11.20 -12.28
CA VAL A 3 4.21 -11.40 -12.51
C VAL A 3 5.00 -11.41 -11.19
N ASP A 4 4.64 -10.56 -10.23
CA ASP A 4 5.37 -10.42 -8.97
C ASP A 4 5.11 -11.56 -7.97
N VAL A 5 3.87 -12.06 -7.92
CA VAL A 5 3.46 -13.09 -6.94
C VAL A 5 3.83 -14.49 -7.43
N TYR A 6 3.59 -14.81 -8.71
CA TYR A 6 3.72 -16.18 -9.19
C TYR A 6 5.14 -16.53 -9.67
N LYS A 7 5.82 -15.61 -10.35
CA LYS A 7 7.14 -15.84 -10.96
C LYS A 7 8.27 -15.96 -9.93
N ARG A 8 8.05 -15.46 -8.70
CA ARG A 8 9.09 -15.38 -7.65
C ARG A 8 8.95 -16.44 -6.55
N LEU A 9 7.75 -16.95 -6.27
CA LEU A 9 7.47 -17.80 -5.10
C LEU A 9 7.28 -19.30 -5.40
N ILE A 10 6.95 -19.72 -6.62
CA ILE A 10 6.45 -21.09 -6.85
C ILE A 10 7.36 -21.95 -7.75
N ASN A 11 7.69 -21.53 -8.98
CA ASN A 11 8.56 -22.36 -9.83
C ASN A 11 9.11 -21.58 -11.04
N LYS A 12 10.44 -21.54 -11.18
CA LYS A 12 11.14 -20.86 -12.29
C LYS A 12 10.99 -21.56 -13.66
N ASN A 13 10.49 -22.81 -13.68
CA ASN A 13 10.45 -23.69 -14.86
C ASN A 13 9.04 -24.15 -15.30
N ALA A 14 7.96 -23.44 -14.93
CA ALA A 14 6.60 -23.84 -15.33
C ALA A 14 6.24 -23.32 -16.75
N SER A 15 5.67 -24.21 -17.58
CA SER A 15 5.21 -23.95 -18.95
C SER A 15 4.23 -22.76 -19.06
N ASP A 16 4.39 -21.93 -20.11
CA ASP A 16 3.55 -20.76 -20.40
C ASP A 16 2.04 -21.04 -20.39
N LYS A 17 1.62 -22.27 -20.71
CA LYS A 17 0.20 -22.67 -20.67
C LYS A 17 -0.39 -22.60 -19.27
N THR A 18 0.33 -23.07 -18.24
CA THR A 18 -0.15 -23.08 -16.85
C THR A 18 -0.22 -21.65 -16.28
N TYR A 19 0.70 -20.78 -16.69
CA TYR A 19 0.64 -19.34 -16.37
C TYR A 19 -0.60 -18.66 -16.95
N LEU A 20 -0.94 -18.99 -18.20
CA LEU A 20 -2.11 -18.44 -18.87
C LEU A 20 -3.42 -18.86 -18.17
N PHE A 21 -3.54 -20.11 -17.74
CA PHE A 21 -4.69 -20.57 -16.98
C PHE A 21 -4.79 -19.94 -15.59
N ALA A 22 -3.68 -19.82 -14.86
CA ALA A 22 -3.65 -19.17 -13.55
C ALA A 22 -4.02 -17.67 -13.64
N SER A 23 -3.45 -16.95 -14.62
CA SER A 23 -3.76 -15.53 -14.85
C SER A 23 -5.24 -15.34 -15.23
N ARG A 24 -5.81 -16.23 -16.06
CA ARG A 24 -7.24 -16.21 -16.39
C ARG A 24 -8.11 -16.50 -15.17
N GLY A 25 -7.76 -17.47 -14.34
CA GLY A 25 -8.47 -17.76 -13.08
C GLY A 25 -8.49 -16.56 -12.13
N ILE A 26 -7.34 -15.92 -11.92
CA ILE A 26 -7.23 -14.69 -11.12
C ILE A 26 -8.07 -13.56 -11.74
N THR A 27 -8.05 -13.40 -13.06
CA THR A 27 -8.84 -12.37 -13.76
C THR A 27 -10.34 -12.59 -13.59
N ILE A 28 -10.80 -13.85 -13.71
CA ILE A 28 -12.21 -14.21 -13.49
C ILE A 28 -12.60 -13.96 -12.03
N ALA A 29 -11.76 -14.38 -11.07
CA ALA A 29 -12.01 -14.15 -9.66
C ALA A 29 -12.10 -12.66 -9.33
N TRP A 30 -11.19 -11.84 -9.87
CA TRP A 30 -11.25 -10.37 -9.75
C TRP A 30 -12.50 -9.80 -10.40
N GLY A 31 -12.90 -10.28 -11.58
CA GLY A 31 -14.14 -9.87 -12.24
C GLY A 31 -15.37 -10.15 -11.38
N ILE A 32 -15.49 -11.36 -10.82
CA ILE A 32 -16.57 -11.72 -9.90
C ILE A 32 -16.56 -10.83 -8.66
N PHE A 33 -15.39 -10.62 -8.06
CA PHE A 33 -15.24 -9.72 -6.91
C PHE A 33 -15.73 -8.29 -7.24
N CYS A 34 -15.34 -7.73 -8.39
CA CYS A 34 -15.80 -6.41 -8.83
C CYS A 34 -17.31 -6.35 -9.03
N VAL A 35 -17.93 -7.39 -9.59
CA VAL A 35 -19.40 -7.47 -9.77
C VAL A 35 -20.09 -7.48 -8.41
N ILE A 36 -19.60 -8.29 -7.45
CA ILE A 36 -20.13 -8.33 -6.09
C ILE A 36 -20.04 -6.94 -5.44
N VAL A 37 -18.85 -6.32 -5.47
CA VAL A 37 -18.64 -4.97 -4.92
C VAL A 37 -19.56 -3.95 -5.58
N ALA A 38 -19.77 -4.00 -6.90
CA ALA A 38 -20.66 -3.09 -7.62
C ALA A 38 -22.13 -3.23 -7.16
N LEU A 39 -22.59 -4.46 -6.89
CA LEU A 39 -23.93 -4.70 -6.35
C LEU A 39 -24.10 -4.08 -4.95
N TYR A 40 -23.07 -4.17 -4.09
CA TYR A 40 -23.08 -3.53 -2.76
C TYR A 40 -22.83 -2.02 -2.80
N ALA A 41 -22.10 -1.52 -3.79
CA ALA A 41 -21.79 -0.09 -3.95
C ALA A 41 -23.06 0.76 -4.07
N SER A 42 -24.12 0.22 -4.67
CA SER A 42 -25.44 0.88 -4.75
C SER A 42 -26.07 1.20 -3.39
N LYS A 43 -25.63 0.53 -2.32
CA LYS A 43 -26.11 0.74 -0.93
C LYS A 43 -25.18 1.61 -0.09
N LEU A 44 -23.96 1.87 -0.57
CA LEU A 44 -22.98 2.72 0.09
C LEU A 44 -23.26 4.16 -0.36
N GLY A 45 -23.65 5.04 0.57
CA GLY A 45 -24.12 6.41 0.32
C GLY A 45 -23.49 7.16 -0.87
N ASN A 46 -22.57 8.09 -0.64
CA ASN A 46 -21.85 8.71 -1.73
C ASN A 46 -20.61 7.86 -2.08
N LEU A 47 -20.67 7.12 -3.19
CA LEU A 47 -19.56 6.26 -3.64
C LEU A 47 -18.26 7.05 -3.83
N ILE A 48 -18.33 8.29 -4.31
CA ILE A 48 -17.14 9.14 -4.51
C ILE A 48 -16.49 9.47 -3.16
N GLU A 49 -17.29 9.72 -2.13
CA GLU A 49 -16.81 9.98 -0.78
C GLU A 49 -16.15 8.73 -0.18
N ALA A 50 -16.80 7.56 -0.30
CA ALA A 50 -16.24 6.30 0.17
C ALA A 50 -14.89 5.99 -0.49
N VAL A 51 -14.78 6.22 -1.80
CA VAL A 51 -13.53 6.05 -2.56
C VAL A 51 -12.46 7.05 -2.10
N ASN A 52 -12.83 8.30 -1.83
CA ASN A 52 -11.88 9.31 -1.34
C ASN A 52 -11.38 9.03 0.08
N ILE A 53 -12.23 8.50 0.96
CA ILE A 53 -11.82 8.06 2.30
C ILE A 53 -10.84 6.90 2.16
N LEU A 54 -11.20 5.88 1.39
CA LEU A 54 -10.35 4.72 1.16
C LEU A 54 -9.01 5.12 0.53
N GLY A 55 -9.03 5.98 -0.48
CA GLY A 55 -7.83 6.54 -1.10
C GLY A 55 -6.98 7.29 -0.07
N SER A 56 -7.60 8.07 0.80
CA SER A 56 -6.87 8.88 1.78
C SER A 56 -6.18 8.08 2.88
N LEU A 57 -6.65 6.87 3.16
CA LEU A 57 -5.99 5.94 4.09
C LEU A 57 -4.65 5.45 3.54
N PHE A 58 -4.59 5.15 2.24
CA PHE A 58 -3.41 4.50 1.64
C PHE A 58 -2.50 5.44 0.83
N TYR A 59 -3.07 6.43 0.14
CA TYR A 59 -2.33 7.26 -0.84
C TYR A 59 -1.25 8.10 -0.16
N GLY A 60 -1.50 8.62 1.04
CA GLY A 60 -0.50 9.34 1.83
C GLY A 60 0.75 8.51 2.07
N THR A 61 0.58 7.29 2.60
CA THR A 61 1.66 6.36 2.88
C THR A 61 2.42 5.99 1.59
N ILE A 62 1.70 5.68 0.51
CA ILE A 62 2.29 5.34 -0.80
C ILE A 62 3.11 6.52 -1.35
N LEU A 63 2.57 7.73 -1.31
CA LEU A 63 3.28 8.94 -1.73
C LEU A 63 4.56 9.13 -0.90
N GLY A 64 4.49 8.96 0.42
CA GLY A 64 5.64 9.02 1.31
C GLY A 64 6.74 8.03 0.92
N VAL A 65 6.38 6.78 0.60
CA VAL A 65 7.33 5.76 0.13
C VAL A 65 8.02 6.21 -1.17
N PHE A 66 7.26 6.73 -2.14
CA PHE A 66 7.83 7.25 -3.39
C PHE A 66 8.74 8.45 -3.15
N VAL A 67 8.35 9.39 -2.29
CA VAL A 67 9.17 10.56 -1.96
C VAL A 67 10.49 10.12 -1.33
N VAL A 68 10.46 9.17 -0.39
CA VAL A 68 11.69 8.63 0.21
C VAL A 68 12.56 7.95 -0.86
N ALA A 69 11.97 7.16 -1.74
CA ALA A 69 12.70 6.46 -2.80
C ALA A 69 13.39 7.41 -3.80
N PHE A 70 12.75 8.51 -4.18
CA PHE A 70 13.30 9.46 -5.15
C PHE A 70 14.23 10.51 -4.53
N TYR A 71 13.84 11.08 -3.38
CA TYR A 71 14.53 12.24 -2.80
C TYR A 71 15.51 11.86 -1.68
N LEU A 72 15.26 10.77 -0.94
CA LEU A 72 16.07 10.35 0.20
C LEU A 72 16.93 9.13 -0.15
N LYS A 73 17.81 9.29 -1.15
CA LYS A 73 18.72 8.23 -1.68
C LYS A 73 19.59 7.52 -0.63
N ARG A 74 19.74 8.10 0.57
CA ARG A 74 20.52 7.54 1.68
C ARG A 74 19.73 6.59 2.58
N VAL A 75 18.41 6.49 2.39
CA VAL A 75 17.51 5.64 3.17
C VAL A 75 17.39 4.29 2.48
N GLY A 76 17.65 3.21 3.22
CA GLY A 76 17.56 1.85 2.69
C GLY A 76 16.10 1.36 2.64
N GLY A 77 15.79 0.47 1.69
CA GLY A 77 14.44 -0.08 1.51
C GLY A 77 13.85 -0.72 2.76
N THR A 78 14.67 -1.36 3.60
CA THR A 78 14.23 -1.92 4.90
C THR A 78 13.70 -0.85 5.85
N ALA A 79 14.37 0.31 5.94
CA ALA A 79 13.91 1.42 6.76
C ALA A 79 12.58 1.99 6.25
N VAL A 80 12.45 2.12 4.91
CA VAL A 80 11.20 2.58 4.28
C VAL A 80 10.06 1.60 4.51
N PHE A 81 10.32 0.29 4.47
CA PHE A 81 9.32 -0.74 4.68
C PHE A 81 8.72 -0.68 6.09
N TYR A 82 9.57 -0.65 7.12
CA TYR A 82 9.09 -0.53 8.50
C TYR A 82 8.41 0.82 8.77
N ALA A 83 8.92 1.90 8.15
CA ALA A 83 8.29 3.22 8.23
C ALA A 83 6.88 3.23 7.61
N ALA A 84 6.70 2.59 6.46
CA ALA A 84 5.41 2.47 5.79
C ALA A 84 4.39 1.70 6.66
N ILE A 85 4.78 0.57 7.24
CA ILE A 85 3.90 -0.21 8.12
C ILE A 85 3.48 0.60 9.35
N LEU A 86 4.42 1.29 10.00
CA LEU A 86 4.14 2.07 11.20
C LEU A 86 3.28 3.29 10.90
N ALA A 87 3.55 3.99 9.79
CA ALA A 87 2.74 5.12 9.33
C ALA A 87 1.32 4.68 8.96
N GLU A 88 1.17 3.56 8.25
CA GLU A 88 -0.14 3.01 7.88
C GLU A 88 -0.97 2.65 9.12
N ALA A 89 -0.36 2.00 10.11
CA ALA A 89 -1.02 1.68 11.37
C ALA A 89 -1.49 2.96 12.09
N PHE A 90 -0.66 4.02 12.09
CA PHE A 90 -1.06 5.31 12.65
C PHE A 90 -2.22 5.94 11.89
N ILE A 91 -2.22 5.91 10.55
CA ILE A 91 -3.30 6.47 9.74
C ILE A 91 -4.63 5.74 9.96
N VAL A 92 -4.60 4.40 10.07
CA VAL A 92 -5.79 3.62 10.40
C VAL A 92 -6.31 4.00 11.79
N ILE A 93 -5.44 4.14 12.79
CA ILE A 93 -5.85 4.58 14.14
C ILE A 93 -6.43 6.00 14.10
N ALA A 94 -5.77 6.92 13.40
CA ALA A 94 -6.20 8.31 13.26
C ALA A 94 -7.57 8.43 12.58
N TRP A 95 -7.89 7.53 11.65
CA TRP A 95 -9.22 7.43 11.06
C TRP A 95 -10.25 6.90 12.06
N ILE A 96 -9.94 5.85 12.83
CA ILE A 96 -10.90 5.23 13.78
C ILE A 96 -11.33 6.24 14.86
N ILE A 97 -10.42 7.13 15.28
CA ILE A 97 -10.68 8.14 16.31
C ILE A 97 -11.18 9.48 15.73
N ASP A 98 -11.45 9.55 14.42
CA ASP A 98 -11.86 10.78 13.71
C ASP A 98 -10.93 11.98 13.99
N LEU A 99 -9.61 11.76 14.01
CA LEU A 99 -8.63 12.77 14.42
C LEU A 99 -8.69 14.05 13.56
N THR A 100 -8.86 13.88 12.25
CA THR A 100 -8.91 14.96 11.25
C THR A 100 -9.78 14.57 10.06
N ALA A 101 -10.20 15.54 9.24
CA ALA A 101 -10.84 15.24 7.96
C ALA A 101 -9.97 14.31 7.09
N PHE A 102 -10.59 13.32 6.45
CA PHE A 102 -9.88 12.23 5.75
C PHE A 102 -8.82 12.72 4.74
N LEU A 103 -9.03 13.86 4.07
CA LEU A 103 -8.06 14.46 3.16
C LEU A 103 -6.69 14.74 3.80
N TRP A 104 -6.67 15.13 5.08
CA TRP A 104 -5.43 15.42 5.82
C TRP A 104 -4.61 14.17 6.11
N LEU A 105 -5.23 12.99 6.18
CA LEU A 105 -4.54 11.72 6.38
C LEU A 105 -3.50 11.46 5.27
N ASN A 106 -3.72 11.98 4.06
CA ASN A 106 -2.74 11.92 2.98
C ASN A 106 -1.43 12.63 3.32
N VAL A 107 -1.53 13.89 3.76
CA VAL A 107 -0.36 14.71 4.09
C VAL A 107 0.36 14.12 5.30
N ILE A 108 -0.42 13.74 6.33
CA ILE A 108 0.10 13.13 7.55
C ILE A 108 0.82 11.82 7.22
N GLY A 109 0.21 10.94 6.44
CA GLY A 109 0.78 9.64 6.05
C GLY A 109 2.10 9.81 5.31
N CYS A 110 2.16 10.75 4.36
CA CYS A 110 3.38 11.04 3.62
C CYS A 110 4.52 11.50 4.56
N LEU A 111 4.23 12.48 5.43
CA LEU A 111 5.21 13.02 6.37
C LEU A 111 5.66 11.99 7.41
N LEU A 112 4.75 11.15 7.91
CA LEU A 112 5.07 10.07 8.85
C LEU A 112 6.02 9.05 8.23
N VAL A 113 5.77 8.62 6.98
CA VAL A 113 6.68 7.71 6.29
C VAL A 113 8.06 8.33 6.16
N MET A 114 8.14 9.59 5.74
CA MET A 114 9.44 10.28 5.61
C MET A 114 10.17 10.37 6.96
N LEU A 115 9.46 10.75 8.03
CA LEU A 115 10.03 10.92 9.35
C LEU A 115 10.49 9.58 9.95
N PHE A 116 9.63 8.56 9.93
CA PHE A 116 9.97 7.22 10.41
C PHE A 116 11.08 6.59 9.60
N ALA A 117 11.11 6.78 8.28
CA ALA A 117 12.18 6.24 7.45
C ALA A 117 13.54 6.86 7.79
N LEU A 118 13.59 8.16 8.08
CA LEU A 118 14.81 8.83 8.56
C LEU A 118 15.24 8.35 9.95
N VAL A 119 14.30 8.17 10.87
CA VAL A 119 14.57 7.67 12.22
C VAL A 119 15.09 6.23 12.16
N PHE A 120 14.39 5.33 11.47
CA PHE A 120 14.80 3.94 11.31
C PHE A 120 16.13 3.82 10.57
N GLN A 121 16.39 4.65 9.56
CA GLN A 121 17.69 4.64 8.88
C GLN A 121 18.83 5.01 9.82
N ARG A 122 18.63 5.97 10.75
CA ARG A 122 19.65 6.31 11.76
C ARG A 122 19.91 5.12 12.69
N VAL A 123 18.86 4.49 13.22
CA VAL A 123 18.99 3.34 14.14
C VAL A 123 19.69 2.16 13.44
N ILE A 124 19.29 1.83 12.22
CA ILE A 124 19.89 0.73 11.44
C ILE A 124 21.35 1.03 11.09
N ARG A 125 21.69 2.28 10.76
CA ARG A 125 23.07 2.67 10.45
C ARG A 125 23.99 2.55 11.66
N THR A 126 23.53 2.91 12.85
CA THR A 126 24.31 2.78 14.09
C THR A 126 24.68 1.33 14.41
N ASN A 127 23.82 0.37 14.06
CA ASN A 127 24.07 -1.06 14.30
C ASN A 127 25.10 -1.70 13.36
N LYS A 128 25.61 -0.97 12.37
CA LYS A 128 26.66 -1.43 11.44
C LYS A 128 28.02 -0.76 11.67
N GLY A 129 28.15 0.04 12.74
CA GLY A 129 29.37 0.75 13.12
C GLY A 129 30.14 0.02 14.22
#